data_AF-A0A5C6M6C1-F1
#
_entry.id   AF-A0A5C6M6C1-F1
#
_cell.length_a   1.000
_cell.length_b   1.000
_cell.length_c   1.000
_cell.angle_alpha   90.00
_cell.angle_beta   90.00
_cell.angle_gamma   90.00
#
_symmetry.space_group_name_H-M   'P 1'
#
loop_
_entity.id
_entity.type
_entity.pdbx_description
1 polymer ?
#
loop_
_entity_poly.entity_id
_entity_poly.type
_entity_poly.pdbx_seq_one_letter_code
_entity_poly.pdbx_strand_id
1 'polypeptide(L)'
;MGRSSRRDFLQASAGGLLLTGIPGAIPAASSGLSIAPFRFDVTAPRGHGCCGGWIKPIEAVDDAQEAIGYVLLGAGAPIVVCAVDWTGILNSAHVAWRTAMAEAAGTTAERCAVQCVHQHNAPFACLDAQKLVDAQGDLPNIMLPDFFAVCLDRLRQAITAAIPQAVPVTHVGQGLGRVEQVASNRRINRGPDGRILSMRGSACADPKLRDMTEGLVDPELRTVAFYSGDRAVVCCHIWIWR
;
A
#
# COMPACT_ATOMS: atom_id res chain seq x y z
N MET A 1 -10.10 20.24 19.02
CA MET A 1 -9.37 18.97 18.86
C MET A 1 -8.68 19.00 17.52
N GLY A 2 -7.34 19.17 17.49
CA GLY A 2 -6.59 19.20 16.24
C GLY A 2 -6.73 17.87 15.51
N ARG A 3 -7.09 17.90 14.23
CA ARG A 3 -7.06 16.71 13.37
C ARG A 3 -5.60 16.26 13.27
N SER A 4 -5.23 15.21 14.00
CA SER A 4 -4.00 14.48 13.72
C SER A 4 -4.14 13.90 12.32
N SER A 5 -3.30 14.34 11.39
CA SER A 5 -3.27 13.79 10.03
C SER A 5 -2.65 12.38 10.06
N ARG A 6 -2.91 11.58 9.01
CA ARG A 6 -2.20 10.30 8.82
C ARG A 6 -0.68 10.48 8.82
N ARG A 7 -0.18 11.64 8.37
CA ARG A 7 1.26 11.98 8.41
C ARG A 7 1.78 12.09 9.84
N ASP A 8 1.00 12.66 10.76
CA ASP A 8 1.38 12.78 12.17
C ASP A 8 1.45 11.41 12.86
N PHE A 9 0.53 10.50 12.52
CA PHE A 9 0.56 9.11 12.99
C PHE A 9 1.79 8.34 12.47
N LEU A 10 2.09 8.46 11.17
CA LEU A 10 3.26 7.80 10.56
C LEU A 10 4.59 8.36 11.09
N GLN A 11 4.67 9.67 11.37
CA GLN A 11 5.83 10.28 12.02
C GLN A 11 6.00 9.81 13.46
N ALA A 12 4.91 9.64 14.21
CA ALA A 12 4.97 9.10 15.58
C ALA A 12 5.45 7.64 15.64
N SER A 13 5.13 6.81 14.65
CA SER A 13 5.68 5.45 14.55
C SER A 13 7.19 5.40 14.28
N ALA A 14 7.79 6.48 13.74
CA ALA A 14 9.25 6.58 13.61
C ALA A 14 9.95 7.01 14.91
N GLY A 15 9.23 7.64 15.86
CA GLY A 15 9.77 8.15 17.11
C GLY A 15 9.68 7.21 18.33
N GLY A 16 9.12 6.01 18.16
CA GLY A 16 8.79 5.08 19.24
C GLY A 16 9.82 3.99 19.54
N LEU A 17 11.09 4.13 19.16
CA LEU A 17 12.15 3.20 19.57
C LEU A 17 13.03 3.86 20.65
N LEU A 18 12.62 3.77 21.91
CA LEU A 18 13.57 3.88 23.01
C LEU A 18 14.39 2.57 23.03
N LEU A 19 15.52 2.58 22.35
CA LEU A 19 16.52 1.51 22.37
C LEU A 19 17.13 1.44 23.79
N THR A 20 16.65 0.51 24.62
CA THR A 20 17.52 -0.05 25.66
C THR A 20 18.64 -0.79 24.96
N GLY A 21 19.86 -0.25 25.04
CA GLY A 21 21.01 -0.65 24.25
C GLY A 21 21.28 -2.15 24.28
N ILE A 22 21.29 -2.76 23.09
CA ILE A 22 21.90 -4.06 22.87
C ILE A 22 23.38 -3.79 22.53
N PRO A 23 24.35 -4.17 23.37
CA PRO A 23 25.76 -4.04 23.02
C PRO A 23 26.10 -5.10 21.98
N GLY A 24 26.32 -4.66 20.73
CA GLY A 24 26.72 -5.58 19.66
C GLY A 24 26.41 -5.12 18.24
N ALA A 25 26.53 -3.84 17.91
CA ALA A 25 26.56 -3.42 16.52
C ALA A 25 27.97 -3.73 15.96
N ILE A 26 28.14 -4.95 15.43
CA ILE A 26 29.29 -5.28 14.58
C ILE A 26 29.23 -4.34 13.37
N PRO A 27 30.32 -3.65 12.98
CA PRO A 27 30.34 -2.89 11.75
C PRO A 27 30.08 -3.86 10.61
N ALA A 28 28.88 -3.82 10.04
CA ALA A 28 28.56 -4.63 8.87
C ALA A 28 29.46 -4.17 7.72
N ALA A 29 30.29 -5.07 7.20
CA ALA A 29 30.95 -4.87 5.92
C ALA A 29 29.88 -4.45 4.89
N SER A 30 30.21 -3.49 4.02
CA SER A 30 29.32 -3.01 2.96
C SER A 30 28.61 -4.18 2.31
N SER A 31 27.29 -4.29 2.50
CA SER A 31 26.45 -5.35 1.92
C SER A 31 26.48 -5.36 0.39
N GLY A 32 27.07 -4.33 -0.22
CA GLY A 32 26.99 -4.05 -1.66
C GLY A 32 25.62 -3.51 -2.07
N LEU A 33 24.66 -3.44 -1.14
CA LEU A 33 23.30 -2.98 -1.39
C LEU A 33 23.18 -1.47 -1.15
N SER A 34 22.39 -0.82 -2.01
CA SER A 34 21.92 0.54 -1.79
C SER A 34 20.41 0.62 -2.04
N ILE A 35 19.76 1.59 -1.42
CA ILE A 35 18.31 1.77 -1.47
C ILE A 35 17.97 3.21 -1.84
N ALA A 36 17.06 3.38 -2.78
CA ALA A 36 16.56 4.67 -3.26
C ALA A 36 15.06 4.77 -3.01
N PRO A 37 14.62 5.41 -1.90
CA PRO A 37 13.20 5.64 -1.66
C PRO A 37 12.63 6.67 -2.65
N PHE A 38 11.38 6.48 -3.05
CA PHE A 38 10.63 7.42 -3.89
C PHE A 38 9.20 7.58 -3.38
N ARG A 39 8.60 8.74 -3.68
CA ARG A 39 7.22 9.06 -3.32
C ARG A 39 6.64 10.04 -4.35
N PHE A 40 5.38 9.85 -4.72
CA PHE A 40 4.68 10.75 -5.62
C PHE A 40 3.16 10.74 -5.38
N ASP A 41 2.49 11.79 -5.87
CA ASP A 41 1.04 11.97 -5.74
C ASP A 41 0.27 11.10 -6.75
N VAL A 42 -0.73 10.39 -6.22
CA VAL A 42 -1.70 9.58 -6.97
C VAL A 42 -3.13 9.93 -6.56
N THR A 43 -3.35 11.17 -6.11
CA THR A 43 -4.66 11.67 -5.71
C THR A 43 -5.60 11.72 -6.90
N ALA A 44 -6.61 10.86 -6.89
CA ALA A 44 -7.59 10.81 -7.97
C ALA A 44 -8.43 12.10 -8.03
N PRO A 45 -8.72 12.62 -9.24
CA PRO A 45 -9.43 13.88 -9.41
C PRO A 45 -10.91 13.74 -9.07
N ARG A 46 -11.57 14.89 -8.85
CA ARG A 46 -13.03 14.98 -8.72
C ARG A 46 -13.71 14.28 -9.91
N GLY A 47 -14.76 13.51 -9.62
CA GLY A 47 -15.52 12.75 -10.61
C GLY A 47 -14.93 11.38 -10.96
N HIS A 48 -13.72 11.04 -10.49
CA HIS A 48 -13.18 9.69 -10.64
C HIS A 48 -14.01 8.68 -9.83
N GLY A 49 -14.32 7.52 -10.42
CA GLY A 49 -15.03 6.44 -9.73
C GLY A 49 -14.21 5.83 -8.58
N CYS A 50 -14.86 5.53 -7.46
CA CYS A 50 -14.21 4.88 -6.32
C CYS A 50 -14.58 3.39 -6.25
N CYS A 51 -13.66 2.55 -5.81
CA CYS A 51 -13.85 1.11 -5.66
C CYS A 51 -14.48 0.43 -6.89
N GLY A 52 -14.08 0.82 -8.10
CA GLY A 52 -14.59 0.24 -9.35
C GLY A 52 -16.05 0.60 -9.64
N GLY A 53 -16.51 1.75 -9.15
CA GLY A 53 -17.89 2.23 -9.31
C GLY A 53 -18.84 1.85 -8.18
N TRP A 54 -18.40 1.05 -7.19
CA TRP A 54 -19.24 0.69 -6.04
C TRP A 54 -19.40 1.81 -5.02
N ILE A 55 -18.47 2.75 -4.99
CA ILE A 55 -18.49 3.90 -4.10
C ILE A 55 -18.69 5.15 -4.96
N LYS A 56 -19.48 6.08 -4.43
CA LYS A 56 -19.79 7.37 -5.08
C LYS A 56 -18.50 8.02 -5.60
N PRO A 57 -18.52 8.60 -6.82
CA PRO A 57 -17.36 9.30 -7.36
C PRO A 57 -16.83 10.40 -6.44
N ILE A 58 -15.55 10.74 -6.60
CA ILE A 58 -14.85 11.69 -5.74
C ILE A 58 -15.49 13.09 -5.84
N GLU A 59 -15.92 13.62 -4.68
CA GLU A 59 -16.46 14.99 -4.55
C GLU A 59 -15.58 15.90 -3.67
N ALA A 60 -14.66 15.33 -2.92
CA ALA A 60 -13.70 16.06 -2.09
C ALA A 60 -12.51 15.14 -1.80
N VAL A 61 -11.40 15.74 -1.42
CA VAL A 61 -10.19 15.04 -0.97
C VAL A 61 -9.90 15.55 0.43
N ASP A 62 -10.14 14.72 1.44
CA ASP A 62 -9.77 15.01 2.83
C ASP A 62 -8.26 14.83 3.04
N ASP A 63 -7.72 13.72 2.53
CA ASP A 63 -6.30 13.36 2.59
C ASP A 63 -5.80 12.99 1.19
N ALA A 64 -4.62 13.48 0.82
CA ALA A 64 -3.97 13.14 -0.44
C ALA A 64 -3.58 11.65 -0.48
N GLN A 65 -3.65 11.06 -1.68
CA GLN A 65 -3.24 9.68 -1.93
C GLN A 65 -1.84 9.66 -2.51
N GLU A 66 -1.00 8.76 -2.01
CA GLU A 66 0.40 8.69 -2.38
C GLU A 66 0.79 7.28 -2.82
N ALA A 67 1.74 7.22 -3.74
CA ALA A 67 2.51 6.02 -4.01
C ALA A 67 3.88 6.18 -3.34
N ILE A 68 4.23 5.23 -2.48
CA ILE A 68 5.46 5.24 -1.69
C ILE A 68 6.18 3.93 -1.96
N GLY A 69 7.45 4.02 -2.35
CA GLY A 69 8.22 2.85 -2.71
C GLY A 69 9.71 3.05 -2.58
N TYR A 70 10.46 2.05 -3.01
CA TYR A 70 11.91 2.09 -3.07
C TYR A 70 12.46 1.20 -4.18
N VAL A 71 13.64 1.57 -4.66
CA VAL A 71 14.47 0.73 -5.53
C VAL A 71 15.61 0.16 -4.69
N LEU A 72 15.76 -1.16 -4.68
CA LEU A 72 16.89 -1.86 -4.08
C LEU A 72 17.90 -2.22 -5.18
N LEU A 73 19.15 -1.78 -4.99
CA LEU A 73 20.27 -1.93 -5.92
C LEU A 73 21.34 -2.84 -5.29
N GLY A 74 22.24 -3.38 -6.12
CA GLY A 74 23.35 -4.23 -5.67
C GLY A 74 23.01 -5.73 -5.52
N ALA A 75 21.75 -6.11 -5.73
CA ALA A 75 21.28 -7.51 -5.72
C ALA A 75 21.07 -8.06 -7.15
N GLY A 76 21.96 -7.73 -8.09
CA GLY A 76 21.78 -7.94 -9.53
C GLY A 76 21.01 -6.79 -10.17
N ALA A 77 20.09 -7.09 -11.11
CA ALA A 77 19.20 -6.08 -11.68
C ALA A 77 18.35 -5.42 -10.58
N PRO A 78 17.93 -4.15 -10.71
CA PRO A 78 17.17 -3.46 -9.66
C PRO A 78 15.88 -4.19 -9.26
N ILE A 79 15.51 -4.10 -7.98
CA ILE A 79 14.20 -4.57 -7.46
C ILE A 79 13.41 -3.33 -7.05
N VAL A 80 12.14 -3.25 -7.44
CA VAL A 80 11.29 -2.10 -7.13
C VAL A 80 10.07 -2.57 -6.35
N VAL A 81 9.83 -1.95 -5.19
CA VAL A 81 8.64 -2.23 -4.36
C VAL A 81 7.87 -0.92 -4.17
N CYS A 82 6.55 -0.97 -4.31
CA CYS A 82 5.69 0.21 -4.22
C CYS A 82 4.34 -0.12 -3.56
N ALA A 83 3.95 0.67 -2.57
CA ALA A 83 2.60 0.68 -2.03
C ALA A 83 1.86 1.92 -2.53
N VAL A 84 0.61 1.73 -2.98
CA VAL A 84 -0.23 2.78 -3.55
C VAL A 84 -1.48 2.95 -2.71
N ASP A 85 -1.81 4.20 -2.38
CA ASP A 85 -3.01 4.60 -1.63
C ASP A 85 -4.32 4.46 -2.41
N TRP A 86 -4.54 3.30 -3.02
CA TRP A 86 -5.73 2.96 -3.80
C TRP A 86 -6.45 1.72 -3.25
N THR A 87 -7.66 1.47 -3.75
CA THR A 87 -8.38 0.21 -3.49
C THR A 87 -7.59 -0.95 -4.11
N GLY A 88 -7.16 -0.80 -5.36
CA GLY A 88 -6.42 -1.85 -6.03
C GLY A 88 -6.04 -1.48 -7.46
N ILE A 89 -5.11 -2.26 -8.02
CA ILE A 89 -4.68 -2.19 -9.41
C ILE A 89 -4.77 -3.62 -9.95
N LEU A 90 -5.57 -3.85 -10.99
CA LEU A 90 -5.90 -5.20 -11.47
C LEU A 90 -5.54 -5.40 -12.94
N ASN A 91 -5.41 -6.68 -13.32
CA ASN A 91 -5.33 -7.13 -14.71
C ASN A 91 -4.30 -6.33 -15.53
N SER A 92 -4.68 -5.81 -16.71
CA SER A 92 -3.75 -5.03 -17.56
C SER A 92 -3.24 -3.75 -16.90
N ALA A 93 -3.97 -3.15 -15.95
CA ALA A 93 -3.47 -2.02 -15.17
C ALA A 93 -2.29 -2.44 -14.27
N HIS A 94 -2.37 -3.62 -13.65
CA HIS A 94 -1.29 -4.16 -12.82
C HIS A 94 -0.05 -4.51 -13.64
N VAL A 95 -0.26 -5.06 -14.85
CA VAL A 95 0.82 -5.29 -15.80
C VAL A 95 1.47 -3.97 -16.20
N ALA A 96 0.69 -2.97 -16.64
CA ALA A 96 1.20 -1.67 -17.05
C ALA A 96 1.99 -0.96 -15.94
N TRP A 97 1.52 -1.05 -14.70
CA TRP A 97 2.22 -0.45 -13.55
C TRP A 97 3.59 -1.09 -13.30
N ARG A 98 3.66 -2.43 -13.27
CA ARG A 98 4.93 -3.14 -13.10
C ARG A 98 5.88 -2.94 -14.28
N THR A 99 5.35 -2.86 -15.51
CA THR A 99 6.15 -2.55 -16.69
C THR A 99 6.75 -1.15 -16.58
N ALA A 100 5.97 -0.13 -16.19
CA ALA A 100 6.48 1.23 -15.99
C ALA A 100 7.57 1.30 -14.90
N MET A 101 7.41 0.55 -13.80
CA MET A 101 8.45 0.41 -12.77
C MET A 101 9.73 -0.20 -13.33
N ALA A 102 9.58 -1.27 -14.11
CA ALA A 102 10.69 -2.01 -14.71
C ALA A 102 11.48 -1.16 -15.70
N GLU A 103 10.78 -0.46 -16.60
CA GLU A 103 11.35 0.50 -17.55
C GLU A 103 12.17 1.57 -16.84
N ALA A 104 11.58 2.23 -15.84
CA ALA A 104 12.21 3.34 -15.13
C ALA A 104 13.44 2.93 -14.31
N ALA A 105 13.43 1.70 -13.76
CA ALA A 105 14.53 1.18 -12.97
C ALA A 105 15.56 0.39 -13.80
N GLY A 106 15.34 0.16 -15.10
CA GLY A 106 16.23 -0.67 -15.92
C GLY A 106 16.24 -2.14 -15.48
N THR A 107 15.07 -2.71 -15.21
CA THR A 107 14.90 -4.10 -14.74
C THR A 107 13.73 -4.80 -15.46
N THR A 108 13.24 -5.93 -14.94
CA THR A 108 12.08 -6.65 -15.47
C THR A 108 10.86 -6.58 -14.53
N ALA A 109 9.67 -6.85 -15.06
CA ALA A 109 8.43 -6.78 -14.30
C ALA A 109 8.37 -7.82 -13.15
N GLU A 110 9.10 -8.93 -13.26
CA GLU A 110 9.23 -9.96 -12.21
C GLU A 110 10.00 -9.45 -10.98
N ARG A 111 10.78 -8.37 -11.15
CA ARG A 111 11.50 -7.69 -10.07
C ARG A 111 10.75 -6.46 -9.56
N CYS A 112 9.50 -6.29 -9.97
CA CYS A 112 8.63 -5.19 -9.57
C CYS A 112 7.41 -5.71 -8.80
N ALA A 113 7.24 -5.23 -7.58
CA ALA A 113 6.11 -5.55 -6.72
C ALA A 113 5.33 -4.27 -6.40
N VAL A 114 4.06 -4.22 -6.79
CA VAL A 114 3.15 -3.13 -6.45
C VAL A 114 1.97 -3.67 -5.65
N GLN A 115 1.65 -3.02 -4.55
CA GLN A 115 0.51 -3.35 -3.69
C GLN A 115 -0.36 -2.12 -3.46
N CYS A 116 -1.62 -2.35 -3.10
CA CYS A 116 -2.55 -1.32 -2.70
C CYS A 116 -2.97 -1.54 -1.25
N VAL A 117 -3.12 -0.45 -0.50
CA VAL A 117 -3.55 -0.47 0.91
C VAL A 117 -5.04 -0.77 1.08
N HIS A 118 -5.82 -0.70 0.01
CA HIS A 118 -7.20 -1.19 -0.07
C HIS A 118 -8.26 -0.34 0.66
N GLN A 119 -8.09 0.98 0.78
CA GLN A 119 -9.22 1.87 1.11
C GLN A 119 -10.27 1.90 0.00
N HIS A 120 -11.54 1.94 0.37
CA HIS A 120 -12.65 1.89 -0.59
C HIS A 120 -13.00 3.26 -1.18
N ASN A 121 -12.57 4.37 -0.55
CA ASN A 121 -12.76 5.73 -1.08
C ASN A 121 -11.59 6.13 -2.02
N ALA A 122 -11.16 5.20 -2.86
CA ALA A 122 -10.03 5.38 -3.76
C ALA A 122 -10.19 4.57 -5.05
N PRO A 123 -9.38 4.82 -6.09
CA PRO A 123 -9.43 4.06 -7.34
C PRO A 123 -9.32 2.54 -7.15
N PHE A 124 -10.05 1.79 -7.96
CA PHE A 124 -9.85 0.35 -8.17
C PHE A 124 -9.57 0.14 -9.66
N ALA A 125 -8.32 0.35 -10.05
CA ALA A 125 -7.94 0.56 -11.43
C ALA A 125 -7.92 -0.76 -12.22
N CYS A 126 -8.80 -0.88 -13.19
CA CYS A 126 -8.83 -1.96 -14.16
C CYS A 126 -9.15 -1.41 -15.55
N LEU A 127 -8.11 -1.25 -16.38
CA LEU A 127 -8.24 -0.74 -17.75
C LEU A 127 -9.15 -1.63 -18.61
N ASP A 128 -9.15 -2.94 -18.36
CA ASP A 128 -9.98 -3.89 -19.10
C ASP A 128 -11.47 -3.72 -18.77
N ALA A 129 -11.79 -3.52 -17.49
CA ALA A 129 -13.17 -3.28 -17.06
C ALA A 129 -13.67 -1.92 -17.56
N GLN A 130 -12.83 -0.88 -17.58
CA GLN A 130 -13.22 0.42 -18.11
C GLN A 130 -13.55 0.32 -19.62
N LYS A 131 -12.78 -0.44 -20.40
CA LYS A 131 -13.11 -0.67 -21.82
C LYS A 131 -14.48 -1.33 -22.02
N LEU A 132 -14.87 -2.23 -21.12
CA LEU A 132 -16.20 -2.87 -21.16
C LEU A 132 -17.31 -1.88 -20.82
N VAL A 133 -17.07 -0.99 -19.85
CA VAL A 133 -17.99 0.10 -19.48
C VAL A 133 -18.16 1.06 -20.66
N ASP A 134 -17.06 1.49 -21.28
CA ASP A 134 -17.08 2.38 -22.45
C ASP A 134 -17.89 1.78 -23.61
N ALA A 135 -17.80 0.46 -23.80
CA ALA A 135 -18.54 -0.25 -24.84
C ALA A 135 -20.06 -0.29 -24.62
N GLN A 136 -20.57 -0.04 -23.41
CA GLN A 136 -22.02 0.10 -23.16
C GLN A 136 -22.53 1.50 -23.56
N GLY A 137 -21.67 2.52 -23.47
CA GLY A 137 -21.95 3.89 -23.91
C GLY A 137 -22.76 4.76 -22.94
N ASP A 138 -23.59 4.18 -22.08
CA ASP A 138 -24.45 4.90 -21.13
C ASP A 138 -24.05 4.74 -19.65
N LEU A 139 -23.09 3.86 -19.36
CA LEU A 139 -22.62 3.61 -18.02
C LEU A 139 -21.59 4.66 -17.55
N PRO A 140 -21.61 5.04 -16.26
CA PRO A 140 -20.62 5.96 -15.72
C PRO A 140 -19.24 5.32 -15.65
N ASN A 141 -18.19 6.12 -15.83
CA ASN A 141 -16.80 5.67 -15.71
C ASN A 141 -16.50 5.12 -14.32
N ILE A 142 -15.83 3.96 -14.28
CA ILE A 142 -15.37 3.31 -13.05
C ILE A 142 -13.92 3.69 -12.71
N MET A 143 -13.16 4.15 -13.71
CA MET A 143 -11.87 4.81 -13.57
C MET A 143 -11.62 5.77 -14.74
N LEU A 144 -10.64 6.67 -14.61
CA LEU A 144 -10.23 7.57 -15.68
C LEU A 144 -8.88 7.10 -16.27
N PRO A 145 -8.85 6.57 -17.52
CA PRO A 145 -7.62 6.06 -18.13
C PRO A 145 -6.51 7.12 -18.28
N ASP A 146 -6.86 8.36 -18.61
CA ASP A 146 -5.88 9.44 -18.77
C ASP A 146 -5.18 9.78 -17.45
N PHE A 147 -5.94 9.80 -16.35
CA PHE A 147 -5.37 9.97 -15.01
C PHE A 147 -4.43 8.80 -14.64
N PHE A 148 -4.80 7.57 -15.00
CA PHE A 148 -3.95 6.41 -14.79
C PHE A 148 -2.63 6.53 -15.57
N ALA A 149 -2.68 6.98 -16.83
CA ALA A 149 -1.47 7.24 -17.64
C ALA A 149 -0.57 8.30 -17.01
N VAL A 150 -1.14 9.42 -16.52
CA VAL A 150 -0.41 10.45 -15.79
C VAL A 150 0.28 9.89 -14.54
N CYS A 151 -0.37 8.98 -13.81
CA CYS A 151 0.24 8.32 -12.65
C CYS A 151 1.44 7.45 -13.04
N LEU A 152 1.38 6.74 -14.18
CA LEU A 152 2.52 5.98 -14.69
C LEU A 152 3.70 6.87 -15.07
N ASP A 153 3.46 8.05 -15.64
CA ASP A 153 4.53 8.99 -15.98
C ASP A 153 5.20 9.57 -14.72
N ARG A 154 4.40 9.93 -13.72
CA ARG A 154 4.91 10.37 -12.41
C ARG A 154 5.73 9.27 -11.73
N LEU A 155 5.26 8.02 -11.80
CA LEU A 155 5.98 6.85 -11.29
C LEU A 155 7.36 6.71 -11.94
N ARG A 156 7.42 6.77 -13.27
CA ARG A 156 8.70 6.69 -14.01
C ARG A 156 9.66 7.80 -13.58
N GLN A 157 9.17 9.05 -13.56
CA GLN A 157 9.96 10.20 -13.13
C GLN A 157 10.48 10.06 -11.70
N ALA A 158 9.63 9.63 -10.77
CA ALA A 158 10.00 9.45 -9.35
C ALA A 158 11.08 8.38 -9.18
N ILE A 159 10.98 7.24 -9.87
CA ILE A 159 11.99 6.17 -9.84
C ILE A 159 13.30 6.65 -10.44
N THR A 160 13.28 7.23 -11.63
CA THR A 160 14.49 7.72 -12.31
C THR A 160 15.20 8.80 -11.50
N ALA A 161 14.47 9.70 -10.84
CA ALA A 161 15.04 10.74 -9.98
C ALA A 161 15.60 10.19 -8.65
N ALA A 162 15.04 9.09 -8.13
CA ALA A 162 15.45 8.50 -6.86
C ALA A 162 16.74 7.69 -6.96
N ILE A 163 16.96 6.96 -8.07
CA ILE A 163 18.11 6.04 -8.23
C ILE A 163 19.47 6.73 -7.99
N PRO A 164 19.77 7.92 -8.55
CA PRO A 164 21.02 8.63 -8.28
C PRO A 164 21.21 9.05 -6.82
N GLN A 165 20.13 9.06 -6.03
CA GLN A 165 20.13 9.44 -4.61
C GLN A 165 20.16 8.23 -3.68
N ALA A 166 20.45 7.03 -4.20
CA ALA A 166 20.52 5.81 -3.41
C ALA A 166 21.56 5.92 -2.29
N VAL A 167 21.19 5.43 -1.10
CA VAL A 167 22.09 5.38 0.06
C VAL A 167 22.47 3.94 0.39
N PRO A 168 23.67 3.67 0.94
CA PRO A 168 24.07 2.33 1.32
C PRO A 168 23.11 1.72 2.35
N VAL A 169 22.76 0.44 2.18
CA VAL A 169 22.06 -0.34 3.21
C VAL A 169 23.09 -1.00 4.11
N THR A 170 23.17 -0.56 5.36
CA THR A 170 24.10 -1.11 6.35
C THR A 170 23.49 -2.25 7.15
N HIS A 171 22.19 -2.16 7.45
CA HIS A 171 21.48 -3.16 8.24
C HIS A 171 20.04 -3.35 7.72
N VAL A 172 19.52 -4.56 7.90
CA VAL A 172 18.10 -4.87 7.71
C VAL A 172 17.54 -5.31 9.05
N GLY A 173 16.57 -4.56 9.56
CA GLY A 173 15.82 -4.89 10.76
C GLY A 173 14.54 -5.65 10.41
N GLN A 174 14.14 -6.57 11.29
CA GLN A 174 12.86 -7.26 11.22
C GLN A 174 12.12 -7.08 12.54
N GLY A 175 10.81 -6.85 12.47
CA GLY A 175 9.96 -6.68 13.62
C GLY A 175 8.67 -7.48 13.49
N LEU A 176 8.18 -7.97 14.62
CA LEU A 176 6.88 -8.62 14.74
C LEU A 176 6.17 -7.99 15.95
N GLY A 177 4.97 -7.47 15.72
CA GLY A 177 4.15 -6.84 16.75
C GLY A 177 2.71 -7.34 16.66
N ARG A 178 2.09 -7.56 17.81
CA ARG A 178 0.68 -7.91 17.87
C ARG A 178 -0.16 -6.63 17.79
N VAL A 179 -1.12 -6.61 16.87
CA VAL A 179 -2.13 -5.55 16.73
C VAL A 179 -3.41 -6.01 17.41
N GLU A 180 -3.93 -5.17 18.31
CA GLU A 180 -5.12 -5.46 19.10
C GLU A 180 -6.18 -4.39 18.88
N GLN A 181 -7.45 -4.81 18.87
CA GLN A 181 -8.60 -3.90 18.81
C GLN A 181 -8.67 -3.01 17.55
N VAL A 182 -8.01 -3.42 16.46
CA VAL A 182 -8.09 -2.74 15.16
C VAL A 182 -8.95 -3.55 14.17
N ALA A 183 -8.97 -4.89 14.31
CA ALA A 183 -9.61 -5.79 13.35
C ALA A 183 -10.75 -6.63 13.88
N SER A 184 -11.64 -7.04 12.97
CA SER A 184 -12.63 -8.06 13.26
C SER A 184 -13.01 -8.86 12.01
N ASN A 185 -13.38 -10.12 12.20
CA ASN A 185 -13.85 -11.02 11.16
C ASN A 185 -15.32 -10.73 10.83
N ARG A 186 -15.62 -10.55 9.54
CA ARG A 186 -16.98 -10.26 9.06
C ARG A 186 -17.88 -11.50 8.92
N ARG A 187 -17.38 -12.72 9.18
CA ARG A 187 -18.07 -14.00 8.93
C ARG A 187 -18.17 -14.88 10.18
N ILE A 188 -18.44 -14.24 11.32
CA ILE A 188 -18.53 -14.87 12.64
C ILE A 188 -19.89 -15.51 12.93
N ASN A 189 -20.98 -14.99 12.35
CA ASN A 189 -22.31 -15.54 12.58
C ASN A 189 -22.53 -16.76 11.68
N ARG A 190 -22.43 -17.96 12.26
CA ARG A 190 -22.50 -19.23 11.54
C ARG A 190 -23.51 -20.17 12.17
N GLY A 191 -24.16 -20.96 11.30
CA GLY A 191 -25.09 -22.00 11.71
C GLY A 191 -24.36 -23.24 12.22
N PRO A 192 -25.11 -24.22 12.76
CA PRO A 192 -24.55 -25.49 13.21
C PRO A 192 -23.81 -26.29 12.12
N ASP A 193 -24.13 -26.03 10.85
CA ASP A 193 -23.49 -26.62 9.67
C ASP A 193 -22.24 -25.84 9.20
N GLY A 194 -21.83 -24.81 9.94
CA GLY A 194 -20.68 -23.95 9.63
C GLY A 194 -20.93 -22.91 8.52
N ARG A 195 -22.14 -22.86 7.94
CA ARG A 195 -22.50 -21.86 6.91
C ARG A 195 -22.67 -20.49 7.54
N ILE A 196 -22.31 -19.46 6.80
CA ILE A 196 -22.45 -18.07 7.22
C ILE A 196 -23.93 -17.71 7.18
N LEU A 197 -24.51 -17.36 8.33
CA LEU A 197 -25.90 -16.91 8.43
C LEU A 197 -26.03 -15.43 8.08
N SER A 198 -25.07 -14.61 8.52
CA SER A 198 -25.01 -13.17 8.20
C SER A 198 -23.59 -12.63 8.34
N MET A 199 -23.31 -11.49 7.69
CA MET A 199 -22.01 -10.83 7.75
C MET A 199 -22.05 -9.54 8.57
N ARG A 200 -21.00 -9.31 9.37
CA ARG A 200 -20.74 -8.05 10.07
C ARG A 200 -19.82 -7.18 9.22
N GLY A 201 -20.41 -6.40 8.31
CA GLY A 201 -19.67 -5.40 7.52
C GLY A 201 -19.26 -4.18 8.34
N SER A 202 -18.41 -3.31 7.78
CA SER A 202 -17.91 -2.11 8.48
C SER A 202 -19.01 -1.13 8.92
N ALA A 203 -20.14 -1.11 8.21
CA ALA A 203 -21.32 -0.29 8.53
C ALA A 203 -22.45 -1.08 9.22
N CYS A 204 -22.15 -2.20 9.89
CA CYS A 204 -23.16 -3.06 10.51
C CYS A 204 -23.93 -2.32 11.63
N ALA A 205 -25.25 -2.19 11.48
CA ALA A 205 -26.13 -1.58 12.47
C ALA A 205 -26.81 -2.60 13.41
N ASP A 206 -26.73 -3.90 13.10
CA ASP A 206 -27.36 -4.95 13.91
C ASP A 206 -26.64 -5.09 15.26
N PRO A 207 -27.30 -4.79 16.41
CA PRO A 207 -26.67 -4.88 17.72
C PRO A 207 -26.21 -6.31 18.03
N LYS A 208 -26.95 -7.33 17.59
CA LYS A 208 -26.57 -8.73 17.83
C LYS A 208 -25.25 -9.07 17.18
N LEU A 209 -25.02 -8.62 15.95
CA LEU A 209 -23.75 -8.85 15.25
C LEU A 209 -22.61 -8.03 15.86
N ARG A 210 -22.88 -6.79 16.27
CA ARG A 210 -21.89 -5.91 16.91
C ARG A 210 -21.39 -6.46 18.25
N ASP A 211 -22.29 -7.07 19.02
CA ASP A 211 -21.98 -7.64 20.34
C ASP A 211 -21.29 -9.01 20.26
N MET A 212 -21.20 -9.62 19.07
CA MET A 212 -20.40 -10.83 18.88
C MET A 212 -18.90 -10.53 18.99
N THR A 213 -18.11 -11.56 19.28
CA THR A 213 -16.66 -11.46 19.40
C THR A 213 -16.00 -10.89 18.12
N GLU A 214 -14.75 -10.44 18.22
CA GLU A 214 -14.00 -9.99 17.04
C GLU A 214 -13.83 -11.11 16.00
N GLY A 215 -13.91 -12.37 16.42
CA GLY A 215 -13.71 -13.55 15.57
C GLY A 215 -12.24 -13.87 15.35
N LEU A 216 -11.96 -14.79 14.44
CA LEU A 216 -10.58 -15.11 14.06
C LEU A 216 -10.00 -13.95 13.24
N VAL A 217 -8.96 -13.31 13.77
CA VAL A 217 -8.16 -12.30 13.07
C VAL A 217 -6.70 -12.76 13.03
N ASP A 218 -5.94 -12.28 12.04
CA ASP A 218 -4.48 -12.37 12.06
C ASP A 218 -3.94 -11.11 12.75
N PRO A 219 -3.42 -11.20 13.98
CA PRO A 219 -3.01 -10.04 14.74
C PRO A 219 -1.54 -9.68 14.48
N GLU A 220 -0.82 -10.39 13.62
CA GLU A 220 0.62 -10.22 13.45
C GLU A 220 0.96 -9.13 12.43
N LEU A 221 1.38 -7.97 12.90
CA LEU A 221 2.02 -6.95 12.08
C LEU A 221 3.51 -7.26 11.95
N ARG A 222 3.97 -7.37 10.71
CA ARG A 222 5.36 -7.65 10.35
C ARG A 222 5.99 -6.40 9.78
N THR A 223 7.23 -6.10 10.19
CA THR A 223 8.00 -4.97 9.68
C THR A 223 9.33 -5.44 9.13
N VAL A 224 9.71 -4.92 7.97
CA VAL A 224 11.07 -4.98 7.45
C VAL A 224 11.58 -3.55 7.30
N ALA A 225 12.72 -3.24 7.90
CA ALA A 225 13.30 -1.91 7.90
C ALA A 225 14.72 -1.92 7.33
N PHE A 226 15.03 -0.98 6.46
CA PHE A 226 16.35 -0.79 5.85
C PHE A 226 17.03 0.44 6.45
N TYR A 227 18.26 0.26 6.92
CA TYR A 227 19.03 1.30 7.61
C TYR A 227 20.25 1.72 6.80
N SER A 228 20.64 2.99 6.95
CA SER A 228 21.92 3.53 6.50
C SER A 228 22.60 4.21 7.68
N GLY A 229 23.59 3.53 8.27
CA GLY A 229 24.13 3.89 9.58
C GLY A 229 23.10 3.67 10.68
N ASP A 230 22.84 4.71 11.46
CA ASP A 230 21.85 4.77 12.54
C ASP A 230 20.45 5.19 12.06
N ARG A 231 20.31 5.62 10.80
CA ARG A 231 19.05 6.12 10.23
C ARG A 231 18.23 5.03 9.56
N ALA A 232 16.97 4.88 9.97
CA ALA A 232 15.98 4.11 9.21
C ALA A 232 15.61 4.86 7.92
N VAL A 233 15.86 4.25 6.76
CA VAL A 233 15.62 4.86 5.44
C VAL A 233 14.25 4.45 4.89
N VAL A 234 13.90 3.17 5.01
CA VAL A 234 12.62 2.60 4.57
C VAL A 234 12.11 1.64 5.63
N CYS A 235 10.82 1.71 5.96
CA CYS A 235 10.13 0.72 6.79
C CYS A 235 8.89 0.22 6.04
N CYS A 236 8.81 -1.09 5.83
CA CYS A 236 7.68 -1.75 5.20
C CYS A 236 6.89 -2.49 6.26
N HIS A 237 5.63 -2.08 6.47
CA HIS A 237 4.72 -2.71 7.40
C HIS A 237 3.72 -3.56 6.62
N ILE A 238 3.58 -4.82 7.02
CA ILE A 238 2.70 -5.79 6.40
C ILE A 238 1.77 -6.30 7.49
N TRP A 239 0.48 -6.12 7.29
CA TRP A 239 -0.55 -6.66 8.15
C TRP A 239 -1.77 -7.03 7.31
N ILE A 240 -2.26 -8.25 7.50
CA ILE A 240 -3.36 -8.83 6.71
C ILE A 240 -4.55 -9.02 7.63
N TRP A 241 -5.73 -8.71 7.10
CA TRP A 241 -7.00 -8.94 7.76
C TRP A 241 -7.58 -10.26 7.25
N ARG A 242 -7.65 -11.29 8.11
CA ARG A 242 -8.33 -12.57 7.80
C ARG A 242 -9.76 -12.60 8.32
#